data_AF-A0A379Y6L4-F1
#
_entry.id   AF-A0A379Y6L4-F1
#
_cell.length_a   1.000
_cell.length_b   1.000
_cell.length_c   1.000
_cell.angle_alpha   90.00
_cell.angle_beta   90.00
_cell.angle_gamma   90.00
#
_symmetry.space_group_name_H-M   'P 1'
#
loop_
_entity.id
_entity.type
_entity.pdbx_description
1 polymer ?
#
loop_
_entity_poly.entity_id
_entity_poly.type
_entity_poly.pdbx_seq_one_letter_code
_entity_poly.pdbx_strand_id
1 'polypeptide(L)'
;MLPQLLITAVFFLWPAGEALWYSVQSLDPFGLSSQFVGLDNFKQLFQDPYLPRLVLHHADLQLPGGGIGLAVSLFFAALVDYVLRGSRLYRTLMILPYAVAPAVAAVLWIFLFQPRSGADYPFPQRAGLITGTMRKTAARRCSWWCWPRYGSR
;
A
#
# COMPACT_ATOMS: atom_id res chain seq x y z
N MET A 1 6.93 22.97 -25.32
CA MET A 1 7.19 23.20 -23.88
C MET A 1 6.08 24.00 -23.21
N LEU A 2 5.68 25.15 -23.76
CA LEU A 2 4.57 25.96 -23.23
C LEU A 2 3.24 25.19 -22.98
N PRO A 3 2.71 24.38 -23.93
CA PRO A 3 1.46 23.65 -23.68
C PRO A 3 1.61 22.58 -22.59
N GLN A 4 2.78 21.94 -22.48
CA GLN A 4 3.06 20.95 -21.45
C GLN A 4 3.07 21.59 -20.05
N LEU A 5 3.75 22.73 -19.90
CA LEU A 5 3.80 23.48 -18.64
C LEU A 5 2.41 23.95 -18.18
N LEU A 6 1.58 24.39 -19.13
CA LEU A 6 0.22 24.86 -18.84
C LEU A 6 -0.65 23.71 -18.30
N ILE A 7 -0.58 22.53 -18.92
CA ILE A 7 -1.31 21.34 -18.44
C ILE A 7 -0.81 20.92 -17.05
N THR A 8 0.50 20.84 -16.83
CA THR A 8 1.04 20.50 -15.50
C THR A 8 0.63 21.52 -14.43
N ALA A 9 0.62 22.82 -14.76
CA ALA A 9 0.19 23.83 -13.81
C ALA A 9 -1.29 23.69 -13.41
N VAL A 10 -2.17 23.48 -14.40
CA VAL A 10 -3.61 23.36 -14.14
C VAL A 10 -3.97 22.04 -13.46
N PHE A 11 -3.32 20.92 -13.81
CA PHE A 11 -3.69 19.60 -13.28
C PHE A 11 -2.89 19.15 -12.07
N PHE A 12 -1.67 19.66 -11.84
CA PHE A 12 -0.86 19.28 -10.68
C PHE A 12 -0.67 20.43 -9.69
N LEU A 13 -0.27 21.62 -10.15
CA LEU A 13 0.01 22.73 -9.24
C LEU A 13 -1.27 23.31 -8.62
N TRP A 14 -2.35 23.42 -9.40
CA TRP A 14 -3.64 23.88 -8.88
C TRP A 14 -4.19 22.99 -7.74
N PRO A 15 -4.38 21.66 -7.91
CA PRO A 15 -4.87 20.83 -6.80
C PRO A 15 -3.86 20.70 -5.66
N ALA A 16 -2.55 20.79 -5.92
CA ALA A 16 -1.55 20.84 -4.86
C ALA A 16 -1.70 22.12 -4.01
N GLY A 17 -1.96 23.27 -4.66
CA GLY A 17 -2.25 24.53 -3.99
C GLY A 17 -3.51 24.46 -3.12
N GLU A 18 -4.59 23.89 -3.66
CA GLU A 18 -5.82 23.63 -2.91
C GLU A 18 -5.59 22.73 -1.69
N ALA A 19 -4.82 21.65 -1.84
CA ALA A 19 -4.48 20.76 -0.73
C ALA A 19 -3.69 21.48 0.37
N LEU A 20 -2.76 22.37 -0.01
CA LEU A 20 -2.03 23.20 0.94
C LEU A 20 -2.96 24.20 1.64
N TRP A 21 -3.89 24.80 0.91
CA TRP A 21 -4.90 25.69 1.48
C TRP A 21 -5.81 24.96 2.48
N TYR A 22 -6.26 23.75 2.16
CA TYR A 22 -7.05 22.94 3.09
C TYR A 22 -6.24 22.48 4.31
N SER A 23 -4.92 22.32 4.20
CA SER A 23 -4.09 21.90 5.34
C SER A 23 -4.05 22.90 6.50
N VAL A 24 -4.22 24.19 6.22
CA VAL A 24 -4.23 25.29 7.22
C VAL A 24 -5.63 25.65 7.72
N GLN A 25 -6.64 24.95 7.21
CA GLN A 25 -8.04 25.19 7.45
C GLN A 25 -8.62 24.01 8.24
N SER A 26 -9.52 24.25 9.19
CA SER A 26 -10.32 23.20 9.81
C SER A 26 -11.63 23.10 9.05
N LEU A 27 -11.81 21.99 8.34
CA LEU A 27 -13.03 21.68 7.63
C LEU A 27 -13.83 20.68 8.45
N ASP A 28 -15.08 21.01 8.74
CA ASP A 28 -16.01 20.04 9.30
C ASP A 28 -16.26 18.92 8.27
N PRO A 29 -16.39 17.65 8.70
CA PRO A 29 -16.66 16.52 7.80
C PRO A 29 -17.94 16.68 6.95
N PHE A 30 -18.85 17.56 7.39
CA PHE A 30 -20.12 17.85 6.73
C PHE A 30 -20.11 19.17 5.94
N GLY A 31 -18.99 19.89 5.88
CA GLY A 31 -18.82 21.10 5.08
C GLY A 31 -19.65 22.31 5.52
N LEU A 32 -20.23 22.27 6.73
CA LEU A 32 -21.13 23.32 7.22
C LEU A 32 -20.37 24.56 7.73
N SER A 33 -19.09 24.42 8.06
CA SER A 33 -18.22 25.51 8.48
C SER A 33 -16.77 25.21 8.11
N SER A 34 -16.03 26.26 7.73
CA SER A 34 -14.61 26.23 7.42
C SER A 34 -13.94 27.37 8.18
N GLN A 35 -13.03 27.04 9.09
CA GLN A 35 -12.35 28.03 9.94
C GLN A 35 -10.85 28.04 9.64
N PHE A 36 -10.27 29.23 9.52
CA PHE A 36 -8.83 29.37 9.31
C PHE A 36 -8.10 29.22 10.64
N VAL A 37 -7.41 28.10 10.83
CA VAL A 37 -6.68 27.77 12.08
C VAL A 37 -5.17 27.94 11.94
N GLY A 38 -4.68 28.24 10.73
CA GLY A 38 -3.26 28.44 10.47
C GLY A 38 -2.45 27.17 10.74
N LEU A 39 -1.55 27.21 11.72
CA LEU A 39 -0.63 26.10 12.02
C LEU A 39 -1.11 25.15 13.11
N ASP A 40 -2.32 25.34 13.64
CA ASP A 40 -2.81 24.55 14.77
C ASP A 40 -3.01 23.07 14.40
N ASN A 41 -3.49 22.81 13.17
CA ASN A 41 -3.61 21.46 12.60
C ASN A 41 -2.28 20.69 12.63
N PHE A 42 -1.17 21.36 12.32
CA PHE A 42 0.15 20.72 12.34
C PHE A 42 0.63 20.44 13.76
N LYS A 43 0.39 21.35 14.71
CA LYS A 43 0.74 21.11 16.13
C LYS A 43 -0.02 19.92 16.68
N GLN A 44 -1.32 19.83 16.39
CA GLN A 44 -2.15 18.71 16.80
C GLN A 44 -1.65 17.39 16.18
N LEU A 45 -1.29 17.39 14.90
CA LEU A 45 -0.74 16.23 14.21
C LEU A 45 0.58 15.74 14.84
N PHE A 46 1.50 16.63 15.19
CA PHE A 46 2.78 16.25 15.80
C PHE A 46 2.65 15.83 17.28
N GLN A 47 1.60 16.26 17.97
CA GLN A 47 1.28 15.82 19.33
C GLN A 47 0.56 14.47 19.36
N ASP A 48 0.11 13.97 18.21
CA ASP A 48 -0.59 12.71 18.12
C ASP A 48 0.37 11.51 18.36
N PRO A 49 0.14 10.69 19.40
CA PRO A 49 0.94 9.49 19.68
C PRO A 49 0.79 8.38 18.62
N TYR A 50 -0.13 8.50 17.67
CA TYR A 50 -0.30 7.57 16.55
C TYR A 50 0.62 7.88 15.36
N LEU A 51 1.05 9.13 15.19
CA LEU A 51 1.89 9.56 14.07
C LEU A 51 3.17 8.71 13.91
N PRO A 52 4.02 8.49 14.94
CA PRO A 52 5.24 7.70 14.76
C PRO A 52 4.95 6.23 14.45
N ARG A 53 3.85 5.67 14.98
CA ARG A 53 3.43 4.30 14.67
C ARG A 53 2.99 4.17 13.22
N LEU A 54 2.20 5.12 12.72
CA LEU A 54 1.78 5.16 11.32
C LEU A 54 2.97 5.22 10.37
N VAL A 55 3.92 6.12 10.64
CA VAL A 55 5.13 6.29 9.83
C VAL A 55 5.97 5.02 9.82
N LEU A 56 6.20 4.40 10.98
CA LEU A 56 6.95 3.15 11.08
C LEU A 56 6.25 2.01 10.35
N HIS A 57 4.94 1.84 10.50
CA HIS A 57 4.19 0.80 9.78
C HIS A 57 4.27 0.97 8.25
N HIS A 58 4.16 2.21 7.76
CA HIS A 58 4.30 2.48 6.33
C HIS A 58 5.72 2.21 5.83
N ALA A 59 6.74 2.64 6.57
CA ALA A 59 8.14 2.42 6.24
C ALA A 59 8.51 0.93 6.25
N ASP A 60 8.06 0.20 7.28
CA ASP A 60 8.28 -1.23 7.42
C ASP A 60 7.73 -1.98 6.21
N LEU A 61 6.52 -1.66 5.74
CA LEU A 61 5.93 -2.32 4.57
C LEU A 61 6.64 -1.93 3.26
N GLN A 62 6.92 -0.64 3.07
CA GLN A 62 7.38 -0.11 1.79
C GLN A 62 8.87 -0.35 1.54
N LEU A 63 9.73 -0.26 2.56
CA LEU A 63 11.19 -0.34 2.39
C LEU A 63 11.67 -1.73 1.93
N PRO A 64 11.30 -2.85 2.58
CA PRO A 64 11.67 -4.18 2.12
C PRO A 64 10.97 -4.54 0.81
N GLY A 65 9.69 -4.19 0.65
CA GLY A 65 8.95 -4.46 -0.58
C GLY A 65 9.56 -3.77 -1.80
N GLY A 66 9.85 -2.47 -1.67
CA GLY A 66 10.54 -1.69 -2.70
C GLY A 66 11.97 -2.16 -2.93
N GLY A 67 12.73 -2.42 -1.85
CA GLY A 67 14.12 -2.86 -1.92
C GLY A 67 14.27 -4.21 -2.62
N ILE A 68 13.44 -5.21 -2.27
CA ILE A 68 13.44 -6.52 -2.92
C ILE A 68 13.00 -6.38 -4.38
N GLY A 69 11.95 -5.59 -4.66
CA GLY A 69 11.49 -5.35 -6.03
C GLY A 69 12.56 -4.71 -6.92
N LEU A 70 13.31 -3.75 -6.39
CA LEU A 70 14.45 -3.13 -7.09
C LEU A 70 15.59 -4.12 -7.31
N ALA A 71 15.99 -4.88 -6.28
CA ALA A 71 17.07 -5.86 -6.39
C ALA A 71 16.73 -6.95 -7.43
N VAL A 72 15.50 -7.46 -7.41
CA VAL A 72 15.02 -8.46 -8.36
C VAL A 72 14.95 -7.89 -9.77
N SER A 73 14.40 -6.68 -9.96
CA SER A 73 14.30 -6.08 -11.30
C SER A 73 15.69 -5.80 -11.89
N LEU A 74 16.64 -5.34 -11.09
CA LEU A 74 18.02 -5.11 -11.52
C LEU A 74 18.74 -6.41 -11.87
N PHE A 75 18.51 -7.47 -11.10
CA PHE A 75 19.03 -8.81 -11.38
C PHE A 75 18.53 -9.31 -12.75
N PHE A 76 17.22 -9.25 -13.00
CA PHE A 76 16.65 -9.65 -14.29
C PHE A 76 17.14 -8.77 -15.45
N ALA A 77 17.26 -7.45 -15.24
CA ALA A 77 17.78 -6.54 -16.25
C ALA A 77 19.21 -6.94 -16.68
N ALA A 78 20.08 -7.23 -15.71
CA ALA A 78 21.44 -7.69 -16.00
C ALA A 78 21.47 -9.03 -16.77
N LEU A 79 20.59 -9.98 -16.45
CA LEU A 79 20.51 -11.26 -17.18
C LEU A 79 20.07 -11.07 -18.64
N VAL A 80 19.16 -10.13 -18.91
CA VAL A 80 18.64 -9.87 -20.26
C VAL A 80 19.72 -9.25 -21.15
N ASP A 81 20.61 -8.42 -20.62
CA ASP A 81 21.69 -7.79 -21.39
C ASP A 81 22.70 -8.81 -21.96
N TYR A 82 22.83 -9.99 -21.33
CA TYR A 82 23.68 -11.08 -21.85
C TYR A 82 23.02 -11.94 -22.94
N VAL A 83 21.68 -11.92 -23.08
CA VAL A 83 20.95 -12.75 -24.06
C VAL A 83 20.72 -11.98 -25.38
N LEU A 84 21.55 -12.26 -26.39
CA LEU A 84 21.45 -11.63 -27.71
C LEU A 84 20.29 -12.14 -28.59
N ARG A 85 19.69 -13.30 -28.32
CA ARG A 85 18.62 -13.89 -29.14
C ARG A 85 17.30 -13.95 -28.39
N GLY A 86 16.33 -13.12 -28.81
CA GLY A 86 14.95 -13.13 -28.29
C GLY A 86 14.59 -12.02 -27.29
N SER A 87 15.47 -11.01 -27.09
CA SER A 87 15.27 -9.92 -26.12
C SER A 87 13.93 -9.17 -26.28
N ARG A 88 13.40 -9.05 -27.51
CA ARG A 88 12.10 -8.43 -27.77
C ARG A 88 10.94 -9.21 -27.16
N LEU A 89 10.92 -10.53 -27.29
CA LEU A 89 9.84 -11.36 -26.74
C LEU A 89 9.85 -11.33 -25.21
N TYR A 90 11.03 -11.39 -24.60
CA TYR A 90 11.19 -11.33 -23.15
C TYR A 90 10.72 -9.99 -22.57
N ARG A 91 11.09 -8.86 -23.20
CA ARG A 91 10.62 -7.53 -22.81
C ARG A 91 9.10 -7.40 -22.90
N THR A 92 8.48 -7.91 -23.96
CA THR A 92 7.01 -7.86 -24.11
C THR A 92 6.29 -8.66 -23.02
N LEU A 93 6.78 -9.86 -22.69
CA LEU A 93 6.20 -10.69 -21.63
C LEU A 93 6.33 -10.05 -20.24
N MET A 94 7.43 -9.34 -19.96
CA MET A 94 7.62 -8.61 -18.70
C MET A 94 6.73 -7.37 -18.55
N ILE A 95 6.38 -6.70 -19.65
CA ILE A 95 5.51 -5.50 -19.62
C ILE A 95 4.03 -5.89 -19.50
N LEU A 96 3.65 -7.08 -19.96
CA LEU A 96 2.28 -7.57 -19.93
C LEU A 96 1.59 -7.50 -18.55
N PRO A 97 2.22 -7.93 -17.43
CA PRO A 97 1.62 -7.78 -16.11
C PRO A 97 1.50 -6.32 -15.64
N TYR A 98 2.36 -5.42 -16.13
CA TYR A 98 2.27 -3.99 -15.81
C TYR A 98 1.06 -3.32 -16.48
N ALA A 99 0.60 -3.86 -17.62
CA ALA A 99 -0.60 -3.40 -18.30
C ALA A 99 -1.91 -3.77 -17.57
N VAL A 100 -1.85 -4.68 -16.59
CA VAL A 100 -3.02 -5.05 -15.80
C VAL A 100 -3.37 -3.91 -14.83
N ALA A 101 -4.61 -3.41 -14.90
CA ALA A 101 -5.06 -2.34 -14.02
C ALA A 101 -4.94 -2.75 -12.53
N PRO A 102 -4.44 -1.88 -11.64
CA PRO A 102 -4.30 -2.18 -10.22
C PRO A 102 -5.59 -2.68 -9.55
N ALA A 103 -6.75 -2.16 -9.99
CA ALA A 103 -8.06 -2.60 -9.51
C ALA A 103 -8.34 -4.08 -9.82
N VAL A 104 -7.98 -4.56 -11.02
CA VAL A 104 -8.16 -5.97 -11.40
C VAL A 104 -7.20 -6.86 -10.62
N ALA A 105 -5.95 -6.44 -10.48
CA ALA A 105 -4.97 -7.14 -9.66
C ALA A 105 -5.44 -7.29 -8.20
N ALA A 106 -6.04 -6.23 -7.61
CA ALA A 106 -6.59 -6.28 -6.26
C ALA A 106 -7.75 -7.28 -6.12
N VAL A 107 -8.66 -7.33 -7.10
CA VAL A 107 -9.77 -8.29 -7.11
C VAL A 107 -9.25 -9.73 -7.25
N LEU A 108 -8.30 -9.97 -8.16
CA LEU A 108 -7.65 -11.26 -8.31
C LEU A 108 -6.94 -11.70 -7.02
N TRP A 109 -6.26 -10.77 -6.36
CA TRP A 109 -5.60 -11.01 -5.09
C TRP A 109 -6.60 -11.44 -4.00
N ILE A 110 -7.73 -10.74 -3.90
CA ILE A 110 -8.78 -11.11 -2.94
C ILE A 110 -9.32 -12.52 -3.25
N PHE A 111 -9.60 -12.85 -4.51
CA PHE A 111 -10.04 -14.20 -4.88
C PHE A 111 -8.98 -15.27 -4.60
N LEU A 112 -7.70 -14.96 -4.80
CA LEU A 112 -6.60 -15.89 -4.54
C LEU A 112 -6.41 -16.17 -3.03
N PHE A 113 -6.55 -15.14 -2.20
CA PHE A 113 -6.35 -15.22 -0.74
C PHE A 113 -7.65 -15.41 0.05
N GLN A 114 -8.80 -15.57 -0.61
CA GLN A 114 -10.04 -15.99 0.04
C GLN A 114 -9.91 -17.47 0.45
N PRO A 115 -9.87 -17.80 1.75
CA PRO A 115 -9.95 -19.20 2.16
C PRO A 115 -11.33 -19.70 1.74
N ARG A 116 -11.40 -20.61 0.76
CA ARG A 116 -12.61 -21.38 0.49
C ARG A 116 -12.98 -22.12 1.77
N SER A 117 -13.98 -21.61 2.48
CA SER A 117 -14.65 -22.35 3.54
C SER A 117 -15.38 -23.52 2.89
N GLY A 118 -14.77 -24.71 2.97
CA GLY A 118 -15.42 -25.98 2.66
C GLY A 118 -14.53 -26.96 1.89
N ALA A 119 -13.90 -27.88 2.63
CA ALA A 119 -13.79 -29.30 2.27
C ALA A 119 -12.53 -29.87 1.57
N ASP A 120 -11.34 -29.28 1.67
CA ASP A 120 -10.10 -29.99 1.29
C ASP A 120 -8.96 -29.76 2.29
N TYR A 121 -9.10 -30.30 3.50
CA TYR A 121 -7.97 -30.62 4.37
C TYR A 121 -7.87 -32.15 4.50
N PRO A 122 -7.03 -32.83 3.70
CA PRO A 122 -6.68 -34.21 3.99
C PRO A 122 -5.51 -34.20 4.99
N PHE A 123 -5.77 -33.92 6.28
CA PHE A 123 -4.86 -34.37 7.35
C PHE A 123 -5.57 -34.41 8.71
N PRO A 124 -5.35 -35.46 9.52
CA PRO A 124 -6.33 -35.95 10.49
C PRO A 124 -6.34 -35.13 11.78
N GLN A 125 -7.46 -34.46 12.04
CA GLN A 125 -7.76 -33.78 13.32
C GLN A 125 -8.10 -34.76 14.46
N ARG A 126 -7.74 -36.05 14.35
CA ARG A 126 -8.00 -37.07 15.38
C ARG A 126 -6.97 -37.08 16.52
N ALA A 127 -5.89 -36.31 16.43
CA ALA A 127 -4.96 -36.12 17.55
C ALA A 127 -5.17 -34.71 18.12
N GLY A 128 -5.97 -34.61 19.18
CA GLY A 128 -6.28 -33.38 19.93
C GLY A 128 -5.08 -32.76 20.65
N LEU A 129 -4.04 -32.36 19.91
CA LEU A 129 -2.79 -31.83 20.46
C LEU A 129 -2.43 -30.40 20.03
N ILE A 130 -3.26 -29.71 19.23
CA ILE A 130 -2.88 -28.39 18.67
C ILE A 130 -3.90 -27.26 18.80
N THR A 131 -4.98 -27.44 19.55
CA THR A 131 -5.94 -26.35 19.82
C THR A 131 -5.41 -25.32 20.84
N GLY A 132 -4.31 -25.63 21.56
CA GLY A 132 -3.75 -24.76 22.61
C GLY A 132 -2.72 -23.72 22.14
N THR A 133 -1.98 -23.98 21.05
CA THR A 133 -0.74 -23.23 20.76
C THR A 133 -0.91 -22.20 19.63
N MET A 134 -1.85 -22.41 18.71
CA MET A 134 -2.06 -21.52 17.54
C MET A 134 -2.81 -20.22 17.86
N ARG A 135 -3.26 -19.98 19.10
CA ARG A 135 -3.81 -18.67 19.49
C ARG A 135 -2.71 -17.64 19.82
N LYS A 136 -1.51 -18.10 20.21
CA LYS A 136 -0.43 -17.21 20.65
C LYS A 136 0.58 -16.85 19.54
N THR A 137 0.77 -17.69 18.53
CA THR A 137 1.69 -17.41 17.41
C THR A 137 1.08 -16.56 16.31
N ALA A 138 -0.23 -16.65 16.07
CA ALA A 138 -0.94 -15.72 15.19
C ALA A 138 -0.85 -14.27 15.71
N ALA A 139 -0.90 -14.06 17.03
CA ALA A 139 -0.79 -12.73 17.61
C ALA A 139 0.59 -12.06 17.45
N ARG A 140 1.69 -12.83 17.31
CA ARG A 140 3.05 -12.27 17.18
C ARG A 140 3.50 -12.07 15.74
N ARG A 141 2.90 -12.78 14.77
CA ARG A 141 3.16 -12.59 13.32
C ARG A 141 2.02 -11.85 12.61
N CYS A 142 1.04 -11.34 13.36
CA CYS A 142 0.08 -10.32 12.92
C CYS A 142 0.59 -8.89 13.19
N SER A 143 1.88 -8.59 12.98
CA SER A 143 2.36 -7.20 13.06
C SER A 143 2.32 -6.47 11.72
N TRP A 144 2.27 -7.20 10.60
CA TRP A 144 2.44 -6.63 9.26
C TRP A 144 1.13 -6.35 8.50
N TRP A 145 0.04 -7.04 8.86
CA TRP A 145 -1.24 -6.97 8.14
C TRP A 145 -2.46 -6.69 9.03
N CYS A 146 -2.29 -6.57 10.35
CA CYS A 146 -3.37 -6.13 11.23
C CYS A 146 -3.41 -4.62 11.27
N TRP A 147 -4.27 -4.02 10.45
CA TRP A 147 -4.73 -2.65 10.64
C TRP A 147 -5.29 -2.54 12.08
N PRO A 148 -4.87 -1.56 12.90
CA PRO A 148 -5.53 -1.33 14.18
C PRO A 148 -6.98 -0.98 13.87
N ARG A 149 -7.95 -1.78 14.35
CA ARG A 149 -9.35 -1.36 14.34
C ARG A 149 -9.44 -0.08 15.15
N TYR A 150 -9.57 1.05 14.47
CA TYR A 150 -9.88 2.32 15.11
C TYR A 150 -11.35 2.23 15.55
N GLY A 151 -11.54 1.93 16.83
CA GLY A 151 -12.85 2.00 17.45
C GLY A 151 -13.26 3.46 17.56
N SER A 152 -14.36 3.80 16.91
CA SER A 152 -15.10 5.04 17.14
C SER A 152 -15.46 5.14 18.62
N ARG A 153 -14.90 6.14 19.31
CA ARG A 153 -15.61 6.80 20.39
C ARG A 153 -15.99 8.18 19.90
#